data_AF-A0A0A6YW92-F1
#
_entry.id   AF-A0A0A6YW92-F1
#
_cell.length_a   1.000
_cell.length_b   1.000
_cell.length_c   1.000
_cell.angle_alpha   90.00
_cell.angle_beta   90.00
_cell.angle_gamma   90.00
#
_symmetry.space_group_name_H-M   'P 1'
#
loop_
_entity.id
_entity.type
_entity.pdbx_description
1 polymer ?
#
loop_
_entity_poly.entity_id
_entity_poly.type
_entity_poly.pdbx_seq_one_letter_code
_entity_poly.pdbx_strand_id
1 'polypeptide(L)'
;MATGRLGVGETLEALNAAVGPGSPVWFKETHARHLRVRDFLAPRSALQARFRDGQVPECVFRAVSCLQGPGVAPVLRCAPTPAGLSLQLQRPAVFEHVLGALASYATPAKPASPGPRVVLHCPALRCNSGTLRLSQLRAVLVADHLVRVLRAHGNFGWNGPLPRRAPRPKH
;
A
#
# COMPACT_ATOMS: atom_id res chain seq x y z
N MET A 1 18.60 -4.73 10.57
CA MET A 1 18.78 -3.28 10.52
C MET A 1 17.44 -2.67 10.16
N ALA A 2 16.90 -1.78 11.01
CA ALA A 2 15.69 -1.05 10.68
C ALA A 2 15.97 -0.29 9.38
N THR A 3 15.31 -0.68 8.29
CA THR A 3 15.39 0.08 7.04
C THR A 3 14.95 1.49 7.40
N GLY A 4 15.84 2.47 7.28
CA GLY A 4 15.55 3.89 7.43
C GLY A 4 14.63 4.38 6.32
N ARG A 5 13.57 3.62 6.01
CA ARG A 5 12.55 3.86 5.01
C ARG A 5 11.31 4.28 5.77
N LEU A 6 10.82 5.49 5.54
CA LEU A 6 9.50 5.90 6.00
C LEU A 6 8.45 5.05 5.33
N GLY A 7 7.53 4.51 6.12
CA GLY A 7 6.46 3.66 5.62
C GLY A 7 5.10 4.08 6.15
N VAL A 8 4.09 3.92 5.30
CA VAL A 8 2.70 4.24 5.63
C VAL A 8 2.18 3.29 6.71
N GLY A 9 2.58 2.01 6.67
CA GLY A 9 2.18 1.00 7.65
C GLY A 9 2.69 1.33 9.05
N GLU A 10 3.99 1.59 9.16
CA GLU A 10 4.68 1.97 10.40
C GLU A 10 4.11 3.27 10.97
N THR A 11 3.82 4.25 10.12
CA THR A 11 3.17 5.49 10.54
C THR A 11 1.75 5.24 11.05
N LEU A 12 0.95 4.41 10.37
CA LEU A 12 -0.39 4.05 10.82
C LEU A 12 -0.38 3.26 12.13
N GLU A 13 0.58 2.34 12.30
CA GLU A 13 0.74 1.56 13.52
C GLU A 13 1.08 2.48 14.70
N ALA A 14 2.07 3.36 14.53
CA ALA A 14 2.45 4.33 15.55
C ALA A 14 1.31 5.30 15.90
N LEU A 15 0.56 5.77 14.89
CA LEU A 15 -0.62 6.62 15.09
C LEU A 15 -1.71 5.91 15.90
N ASN A 16 -2.01 4.65 15.59
CA ASN A 16 -3.03 3.90 16.32
C ASN A 16 -2.55 3.52 17.72
N ALA A 17 -1.25 3.23 17.90
CA ALA A 17 -0.65 3.02 19.23
C ALA A 17 -0.75 4.27 20.11
N ALA A 18 -0.58 5.47 19.55
CA ALA A 18 -0.73 6.75 20.27
C ALA A 18 -2.17 7.01 20.75
N VAL A 19 -3.18 6.40 20.10
CA VAL A 19 -4.59 6.43 20.52
C VAL A 19 -4.88 5.39 21.63
N GLY A 20 -3.97 4.44 21.83
CA GLY A 20 -4.09 3.37 22.81
C GLY A 20 -4.90 2.15 22.33
N PRO A 21 -5.15 1.17 23.22
CA PRO A 21 -5.67 -0.15 22.83
C PRO A 21 -7.09 -0.11 22.30
N GLY A 22 -7.33 -0.59 21.08
CA GLY A 22 -8.65 -0.62 20.45
C GLY A 22 -8.58 -0.88 18.95
N SER A 23 -9.71 -0.71 18.26
CA SER A 23 -9.75 -0.77 16.79
C SER A 23 -8.99 0.42 16.18
N PRO A 24 -8.34 0.23 15.01
CA PRO A 24 -7.63 1.30 14.34
C PRO A 24 -8.62 2.38 13.89
N VAL A 25 -8.24 3.63 14.12
CA VAL A 25 -9.06 4.81 13.80
C VAL A 25 -8.44 5.66 12.68
N TRP A 26 -7.13 5.54 12.45
CA TRP A 26 -6.42 6.33 11.46
C TRP A 26 -6.42 5.68 10.07
N PHE A 27 -6.64 6.51 9.06
CA PHE A 27 -6.60 6.12 7.66
C PHE A 27 -5.69 7.06 6.87
N LYS A 28 -4.96 6.52 5.89
CA LYS A 28 -4.22 7.33 4.93
C LYS A 28 -5.21 8.00 3.99
N GLU A 29 -5.09 9.32 3.84
CA GLU A 29 -5.90 10.06 2.86
C GLU A 29 -5.46 9.70 1.44
N THR A 30 -6.42 9.52 0.55
CA THR A 30 -6.20 9.11 -0.85
C THR A 30 -6.86 10.07 -1.85
N HIS A 31 -7.79 10.92 -1.39
CA HIS A 31 -8.49 11.85 -2.27
C HIS A 31 -7.63 13.09 -2.56
N ALA A 32 -7.34 13.34 -3.84
CA ALA A 32 -6.49 14.44 -4.30
C ALA A 32 -6.87 15.82 -3.74
N ARG A 33 -8.17 16.11 -3.62
CA ARG A 33 -8.68 17.35 -3.03
C ARG A 33 -8.29 17.52 -1.56
N HIS A 34 -8.27 16.43 -0.80
CA HIS A 34 -8.00 16.44 0.63
C HIS A 34 -6.50 16.33 0.94
N LEU A 35 -5.71 15.72 0.05
CA LEU A 35 -4.26 15.62 0.20
C LEU A 35 -3.57 16.99 0.31
N ARG A 36 -4.19 18.06 -0.19
CA ARG A 36 -3.67 19.42 0.01
C ARG A 36 -3.68 19.83 1.48
N VAL A 37 -4.71 19.40 2.23
CA VAL A 37 -4.99 19.85 3.59
C VAL A 37 -4.70 18.80 4.67
N ARG A 38 -4.57 17.51 4.34
CA ARG A 38 -4.24 16.46 5.30
C ARG A 38 -3.61 15.25 4.63
N ASP A 39 -2.83 14.51 5.39
CA ASP A 39 -2.16 13.28 4.98
C ASP A 39 -2.83 12.04 5.56
N PHE A 40 -3.41 12.15 6.77
CA PHE A 40 -4.18 11.12 7.43
C PHE A 40 -5.45 11.71 8.05
N LEU A 41 -6.45 10.85 8.23
CA LEU A 41 -7.73 11.20 8.84
C LEU A 41 -8.12 10.11 9.83
N ALA A 42 -8.51 10.50 11.04
CA ALA A 42 -9.33 9.66 11.91
C ALA A 42 -10.79 10.15 11.84
N PRO A 43 -11.70 9.43 11.19
CA PRO A 43 -13.08 9.86 10.99
C PRO A 43 -13.81 10.06 12.31
N ARG A 44 -14.69 11.06 12.36
CA ARG A 44 -15.50 11.36 13.55
C ARG A 44 -16.27 10.15 14.08
N SER A 45 -16.85 9.33 13.20
CA SER A 45 -17.59 8.13 13.59
C SER A 45 -16.70 7.09 14.29
N ALA A 46 -15.47 6.88 13.80
CA ALA A 46 -14.51 5.99 14.42
C ALA A 46 -14.05 6.53 15.79
N LEU A 47 -13.86 7.84 15.91
CA LEU A 47 -13.52 8.49 17.18
C LEU A 47 -14.66 8.43 18.19
N GLN A 48 -15.92 8.58 17.76
CA GLN A 48 -17.09 8.44 18.63
C GLN A 48 -17.29 7.01 19.14
N ALA A 49 -17.05 6.01 18.28
CA ALA A 49 -17.04 4.61 18.72
C ALA A 49 -15.91 4.34 19.73
N ARG A 50 -14.81 5.08 19.62
CA ARG A 50 -13.60 4.91 20.44
C ARG A 50 -13.68 5.63 21.78
N PHE A 51 -14.19 6.85 21.80
CA PHE A 51 -14.26 7.72 22.97
C PHE A 51 -15.73 7.97 23.31
N ARG A 52 -16.17 7.51 24.50
CA ARG A 52 -17.58 7.54 24.92
C ARG A 52 -18.24 8.92 24.79
N ASP A 53 -17.50 9.98 25.09
CA ASP A 53 -17.99 11.36 25.03
C ASP A 53 -17.79 12.01 23.65
N GLY A 54 -17.28 11.26 22.67
CA GLY A 54 -16.92 11.74 21.34
C GLY A 54 -15.76 12.73 21.31
N GLN A 55 -15.19 13.06 22.46
CA GLN A 55 -14.04 13.95 22.60
C GLN A 55 -12.75 13.13 22.65
N VAL A 56 -11.77 13.55 21.85
CA VAL A 56 -10.44 12.97 21.88
C VAL A 56 -9.67 13.59 23.05
N PRO A 57 -9.10 12.80 23.96
CA PRO A 57 -8.32 13.32 25.08
C PRO A 57 -7.08 14.09 24.63
N GLU A 58 -6.72 15.17 25.34
CA GLU A 58 -5.53 15.98 25.06
C GLU A 58 -4.22 15.17 25.08
N CYS A 59 -4.15 14.12 25.89
CA CYS A 59 -3.00 13.23 25.92
C CYS A 59 -2.76 12.52 24.59
N VAL A 60 -3.82 12.22 23.82
CA VAL A 60 -3.70 11.62 22.48
C VAL A 60 -3.15 12.64 21.49
N PHE A 61 -3.59 13.89 21.55
CA PHE A 61 -3.04 14.96 20.70
C PHE A 61 -1.56 15.19 20.96
N ARG A 62 -1.14 15.22 22.24
CA ARG A 62 0.28 15.32 22.59
C ARG A 62 1.06 14.09 22.14
N ALA A 63 0.55 12.88 22.38
CA ALA A 63 1.20 11.66 21.94
C ALA A 63 1.43 11.64 20.42
N VAL A 64 0.40 11.99 19.64
CA VAL A 64 0.46 12.09 18.17
C VAL A 64 1.44 13.17 17.71
N SER A 65 1.47 14.33 18.38
CA SER A 65 2.37 15.43 18.01
C SER A 65 3.83 15.14 18.35
N CYS A 66 4.07 14.31 19.37
CA CYS A 66 5.40 13.85 19.77
C CYS A 66 5.80 12.52 19.10
N LEU A 67 5.03 12.01 18.13
CA LEU A 67 5.35 10.76 17.45
C LEU A 67 6.68 10.86 16.71
N GLN A 68 7.60 10.01 17.12
CA GLN A 68 8.91 9.83 16.52
C GLN A 68 9.26 8.34 16.58
N GLY A 69 9.97 7.83 15.58
CA GLY A 69 10.39 6.45 15.58
C GLY A 69 10.94 6.00 14.23
N PRO A 70 11.65 4.86 14.19
CA PRO A 70 12.18 4.32 12.95
C PRO A 70 11.03 4.02 11.98
N GLY A 71 11.08 4.59 10.78
CA GLY A 71 10.07 4.39 9.73
C GLY A 71 8.78 5.21 9.90
N VAL A 72 8.61 5.94 11.00
CA VAL A 72 7.45 6.80 11.25
C VAL A 72 7.67 8.16 10.61
N ALA A 73 6.73 8.61 9.77
CA ALA A 73 6.83 9.91 9.13
C ALA A 73 6.64 11.05 10.16
N PRO A 74 7.49 12.10 10.14
CA PRO A 74 7.40 13.20 11.10
C PRO A 74 6.08 13.97 10.95
N VAL A 75 5.41 14.20 12.08
CA VAL A 75 4.13 14.90 12.16
C VAL A 75 4.38 16.41 12.18
N LEU A 76 3.68 17.16 11.32
CA LEU A 76 3.68 18.63 11.34
C LEU A 76 2.58 19.15 12.25
N ARG A 77 1.37 18.60 12.10
CA ARG A 77 0.18 19.10 12.76
C ARG A 77 -0.86 18.00 12.89
N CYS A 78 -1.52 17.93 14.04
CA CYS A 78 -2.76 17.19 14.24
C CYS A 78 -3.83 18.16 14.74
N ALA A 79 -5.00 18.20 14.11
CA ALA A 79 -6.05 19.13 14.47
C ALA A 79 -7.45 18.51 14.35
N PRO A 80 -8.38 18.86 15.25
CA PRO A 80 -9.78 18.51 15.09
C PRO A 80 -10.42 19.29 13.94
N THR A 81 -11.30 18.61 13.21
CA THR A 81 -12.06 19.14 12.08
C THR A 81 -13.49 18.59 12.14
N PRO A 82 -14.45 19.14 11.39
CA PRO A 82 -15.79 18.58 11.33
C PRO A 82 -15.83 17.10 10.90
N ALA A 83 -14.87 16.66 10.08
CA ALA A 83 -14.75 15.29 9.60
C ALA A 83 -14.10 14.32 10.63
N GLY A 84 -13.55 14.83 11.73
CA GLY A 84 -12.75 14.06 12.69
C GLY A 84 -11.37 14.69 12.91
N LEU A 85 -10.34 13.89 13.21
CA LEU A 85 -8.96 14.39 13.35
C LEU A 85 -8.23 14.35 12.03
N SER A 86 -7.72 15.50 11.60
CA SER A 86 -6.86 15.60 10.44
C SER A 86 -5.40 15.71 10.88
N LEU A 87 -4.52 14.97 10.21
CA LEU A 87 -3.09 14.99 10.47
C LEU A 87 -2.33 15.32 9.20
N GLN A 88 -1.39 16.26 9.32
CA GLN A 88 -0.43 16.64 8.29
C GLN A 88 0.96 16.20 8.71
N LEU A 89 1.70 15.65 7.76
CA LEU A 89 3.12 15.34 7.94
C LEU A 89 3.99 16.56 7.62
N GLN A 90 5.22 16.57 8.11
CA GLN A 90 6.26 17.49 7.65
C GLN A 90 6.70 17.07 6.25
N ARG A 91 5.89 17.41 5.24
CA ARG A 91 6.08 16.97 3.84
C ARG A 91 7.47 17.26 3.29
N PRO A 92 8.10 18.44 3.53
CA PRO A 92 9.48 18.67 3.09
C PRO A 92 10.46 17.65 3.67
N ALA A 93 10.43 17.43 4.98
CA ALA A 93 11.30 16.46 5.65
C ALA A 93 11.05 15.02 5.17
N VAL A 94 9.79 14.62 5.00
CA VAL A 94 9.43 13.31 4.43
C VAL A 94 9.99 13.16 3.01
N PHE A 95 9.86 14.21 2.19
CA PHE A 95 10.32 14.20 0.81
C PHE A 95 11.85 14.12 0.73
N GLU A 96 12.57 14.93 1.50
CA GLU A 96 14.03 14.87 1.60
C GLU A 96 14.51 13.48 2.04
N HIS A 97 13.85 12.89 3.03
CA HIS A 97 14.16 11.55 3.50
C HIS A 97 13.95 10.49 2.42
N VAL A 98 12.83 10.55 1.69
CA VAL A 98 12.54 9.64 0.58
C VAL A 98 13.59 9.78 -0.52
N LEU A 99 13.99 11.01 -0.87
CA LEU A 99 15.03 11.26 -1.86
C LEU A 99 16.39 10.71 -1.41
N GLY A 100 16.77 10.92 -0.15
CA GLY A 100 18.01 10.40 0.42
C GLY A 100 18.07 8.88 0.51
N ALA A 101 16.90 8.21 0.55
CA ALA A 101 16.78 6.76 0.62
C ALA A 101 16.15 6.14 -0.64
N LEU A 102 16.19 6.81 -1.80
CA LEU A 102 15.46 6.43 -3.01
C LEU A 102 15.68 4.96 -3.42
N ALA A 103 16.91 4.47 -3.32
CA ALA A 103 17.25 3.08 -3.62
C ALA A 103 16.43 2.09 -2.77
N SER A 104 16.16 2.40 -1.50
CA SER A 104 15.34 1.55 -0.62
C SER A 104 13.86 1.49 -1.02
N TYR A 105 13.37 2.53 -1.72
CA TYR A 105 12.00 2.58 -2.26
C TYR A 105 11.90 1.95 -3.66
N ALA A 106 12.96 2.05 -4.46
CA ALA A 106 13.03 1.46 -5.79
C ALA A 106 13.34 -0.04 -5.76
N THR A 107 13.96 -0.53 -4.68
CA THR A 107 14.27 -1.95 -4.53
C THR A 107 12.98 -2.74 -4.26
N PRO A 108 12.63 -3.72 -5.09
CA PRO A 108 11.49 -4.59 -4.84
C PRO A 108 11.63 -5.27 -3.48
N ALA A 109 10.56 -5.29 -2.70
CA ALA A 109 10.57 -5.94 -1.39
C ALA A 109 10.90 -7.43 -1.57
N LYS A 110 11.98 -7.90 -0.94
CA LYS A 110 12.34 -9.32 -0.96
C LYS A 110 11.18 -10.10 -0.31
N PRO A 111 10.54 -11.06 -1.01
CA PRO A 111 9.49 -11.85 -0.40
C PRO A 111 10.03 -12.59 0.81
N ALA A 112 9.36 -12.42 1.95
CA ALA A 112 9.72 -13.05 3.21
C ALA A 112 9.40 -14.56 3.24
N SER A 113 8.62 -15.07 2.28
CA SER A 113 8.25 -16.47 2.12
C SER A 113 7.91 -16.77 0.66
N PRO A 114 7.92 -18.05 0.21
CA PRO A 114 7.39 -18.40 -1.10
C PRO A 114 5.89 -18.10 -1.10
N GLY A 115 5.51 -16.96 -1.68
CA GLY A 115 4.12 -16.54 -1.81
C GLY A 115 3.31 -17.49 -2.71
N PRO A 116 1.98 -17.35 -2.71
CA PRO A 116 1.10 -18.15 -3.56
C PRO A 116 1.51 -18.02 -5.03
N ARG A 117 1.58 -19.16 -5.73
CA ARG A 117 1.90 -19.20 -7.16
C ARG A 117 0.71 -18.67 -7.95
N VAL A 118 0.84 -17.45 -8.50
CA VAL A 118 -0.20 -16.85 -9.34
C VAL A 118 0.02 -17.26 -10.80
N VAL A 119 -1.01 -17.84 -11.43
CA VAL A 119 -0.98 -18.14 -12.88
C VAL A 119 -1.79 -17.07 -13.62
N LEU A 120 -1.10 -16.25 -14.43
CA LEU A 120 -1.75 -15.26 -15.30
C LEU A 120 -2.14 -15.92 -16.62
N HIS A 121 -3.44 -16.14 -16.82
CA HIS A 121 -3.96 -16.68 -18.06
C HIS A 121 -4.21 -15.56 -19.09
N CYS A 122 -3.39 -15.49 -20.13
CA CYS A 122 -3.57 -14.55 -21.25
C CYS A 122 -3.75 -15.32 -22.57
N PRO A 123 -5.01 -15.55 -23.03
CA PRO A 123 -5.29 -16.26 -24.28
C PRO A 123 -4.69 -15.59 -25.52
N ALA A 124 -4.54 -14.26 -25.49
CA ALA A 124 -4.00 -13.47 -26.60
C ALA A 124 -2.56 -13.84 -26.95
N LEU A 125 -1.79 -14.39 -26.00
CA LEU A 125 -0.43 -14.92 -26.24
C LEU A 125 -0.43 -16.23 -27.06
N ARG A 126 -1.58 -16.90 -27.19
CA ARG A 126 -1.73 -18.11 -28.00
C ARG A 126 -2.08 -17.80 -29.46
N CYS A 127 -2.34 -16.53 -29.78
CA CYS A 127 -2.66 -16.10 -31.14
C CYS A 127 -1.37 -15.90 -31.94
N ASN A 128 -1.46 -16.09 -33.26
CA ASN A 128 -0.33 -15.87 -34.16
C ASN A 128 0.10 -14.39 -34.09
N SER A 129 1.40 -14.14 -33.88
CA SER A 129 1.97 -12.81 -33.69
C SER A 129 1.84 -11.89 -34.91
N GLY A 130 1.54 -12.46 -36.09
CA GLY A 130 1.38 -11.70 -37.34
C GLY A 130 0.08 -10.90 -37.50
N THR A 131 -0.94 -11.12 -36.66
CA THR A 131 -2.27 -10.50 -36.85
C THR A 131 -2.97 -10.10 -35.53
N LEU A 132 -2.20 -9.61 -34.56
CA LEU A 132 -2.77 -9.18 -33.28
C LEU A 132 -3.67 -7.96 -33.46
N ARG A 133 -4.96 -8.12 -33.11
CA ARG A 133 -5.89 -7.00 -32.97
C ARG A 133 -5.47 -6.13 -31.79
N LEU A 134 -5.80 -4.84 -31.82
CA LEU A 134 -5.48 -3.88 -30.76
C LEU A 134 -5.94 -4.36 -29.36
N SER A 135 -7.09 -5.01 -29.27
CA SER A 135 -7.60 -5.60 -28.02
C SER A 135 -6.72 -6.73 -27.48
N GLN A 136 -6.12 -7.53 -28.36
CA GLN A 136 -5.20 -8.61 -28.00
C GLN A 136 -3.84 -8.05 -27.57
N LEU A 137 -3.32 -7.03 -28.27
CA LEU A 137 -2.10 -6.33 -27.87
C LEU A 137 -2.24 -5.72 -26.47
N ARG A 138 -3.37 -5.05 -26.18
CA ARG A 138 -3.66 -4.50 -24.86
C ARG A 138 -3.66 -5.59 -23.78
N ALA A 139 -4.29 -6.73 -24.04
CA ALA A 139 -4.31 -7.85 -23.10
C ALA A 139 -2.91 -8.40 -22.81
N VAL A 140 -2.04 -8.49 -23.84
CA VAL A 140 -0.65 -8.93 -23.70
C VAL A 140 0.16 -7.94 -22.85
N LEU A 141 0.10 -6.65 -23.15
CA LEU A 141 0.84 -5.62 -22.40
C LEU A 141 0.43 -5.55 -20.93
N VAL A 142 -0.87 -5.63 -20.65
CA VAL A 142 -1.38 -5.66 -19.27
C VAL A 142 -0.91 -6.92 -18.55
N ALA A 143 -1.00 -8.10 -19.17
CA ALA A 143 -0.55 -9.35 -18.57
C ALA A 143 0.96 -9.32 -18.27
N ASP A 144 1.77 -8.81 -19.20
CA ASP A 144 3.22 -8.68 -19.06
C ASP A 144 3.61 -7.67 -17.94
N HIS A 145 2.93 -6.52 -17.87
CA HIS A 145 3.11 -5.58 -16.75
C HIS A 145 2.73 -6.21 -15.40
N LEU A 146 1.59 -6.90 -15.33
CA LEU A 146 1.15 -7.62 -14.13
C LEU A 146 2.15 -8.71 -13.72
N VAL A 147 2.74 -9.46 -14.66
CA VAL A 147 3.81 -10.43 -14.36
C VAL A 147 5.00 -9.72 -13.71
N ARG A 148 5.47 -8.59 -14.25
CA ARG A 148 6.59 -7.84 -13.66
C ARG A 148 6.27 -7.36 -12.25
N VAL A 149 5.09 -6.80 -12.04
CA VAL A 149 4.63 -6.32 -10.72
C VAL A 149 4.54 -7.48 -9.74
N LEU A 150 3.90 -8.59 -10.11
CA LEU A 150 3.80 -9.78 -9.25
C LEU A 150 5.17 -10.41 -8.94
N ARG A 151 6.10 -10.45 -9.90
CA ARG A 151 7.48 -10.89 -9.68
C ARG A 151 8.22 -9.97 -8.72
N ALA A 152 8.08 -8.66 -8.88
CA ALA A 152 8.67 -7.66 -7.99
C ALA A 152 8.12 -7.78 -6.54
N HIS A 153 6.87 -8.22 -6.40
CA HIS A 153 6.27 -8.53 -5.10
C HIS A 153 6.47 -9.99 -4.65
N GLY A 154 7.26 -10.80 -5.39
CA GLY A 154 7.66 -12.15 -5.00
C GLY A 154 6.63 -13.27 -5.20
N ASN A 155 5.60 -13.06 -6.01
CA ASN A 155 4.42 -13.94 -6.14
C ASN A 155 4.40 -14.81 -7.41
N PHE A 156 5.54 -15.08 -8.06
CA PHE A 156 5.50 -15.71 -9.39
C PHE A 156 6.63 -16.68 -9.72
N GLY A 157 6.25 -17.94 -9.96
CA GLY A 157 7.04 -18.94 -10.68
C GLY A 157 6.44 -19.20 -12.06
N TRP A 158 7.26 -19.11 -13.11
CA TRP A 158 6.85 -19.40 -14.49
C TRP A 158 6.93 -20.91 -14.71
N ASN A 159 5.80 -21.56 -15.02
CA ASN A 159 5.83 -22.90 -15.63
C ASN A 159 5.36 -22.73 -17.08
N GLY A 160 6.24 -23.11 -18.02
CA GLY A 160 5.97 -23.16 -19.45
C GLY A 160 4.83 -24.12 -19.83
N PRO A 161 4.54 -24.28 -21.13
CA PRO A 161 3.29 -24.85 -21.60
C PRO A 161 3.10 -26.30 -21.13
N LEU A 162 1.96 -26.56 -20.49
CA LEU A 162 1.49 -27.91 -20.14
C LEU A 162 1.48 -28.83 -21.38
N PRO A 163 1.83 -30.11 -21.24
CA PRO A 163 1.93 -31.04 -22.36
C PRO A 163 0.56 -31.29 -23.00
N ARG A 164 0.58 -31.48 -24.32
CA ARG A 164 -0.59 -31.82 -25.15
C ARG A 164 -1.33 -33.03 -24.56
N ARG A 165 -2.66 -32.92 -24.40
CA ARG A 165 -3.54 -34.05 -24.09
C ARG A 165 -3.32 -35.18 -25.12
N ALA A 166 -3.03 -36.38 -24.63
CA ALA A 166 -3.00 -37.60 -25.43
C ALA A 166 -4.39 -37.92 -26.01
N PRO A 167 -4.48 -38.56 -27.19
CA PRO A 167 -5.76 -38.90 -27.81
C PRO A 167 -6.43 -40.07 -27.08
N ARG A 168 -7.76 -39.99 -26.91
CA ARG A 168 -8.57 -41.07 -26.32
C ARG A 168 -8.62 -42.29 -27.27
N PRO A 169 -8.62 -43.52 -26.74
CA PRO A 169 -8.83 -44.70 -27.56
C PRO A 169 -10.26 -44.73 -28.08
N LYS A 170 -10.41 -45.13 -29.34
CA LYS A 170 -11.70 -45.46 -29.95
C LYS A 170 -12.11 -46.85 -29.46
N HIS A 171 -13.33 -46.97 -28.97
CA HIS A 171 -14.07 -48.23 -28.96
C HIS A 171 -15.07 -48.19 -30.10
#